data_AF-A0A6L3SQT8-F1
#
_entry.id   AF-A0A6L3SQT8-F1
#
_cell.length_a   1.000
_cell.length_b   1.000
_cell.length_c   1.000
_cell.angle_alpha   90.00
_cell.angle_beta   90.00
_cell.angle_gamma   90.00
#
_symmetry.space_group_name_H-M   'P 1'
#
loop_
_entity.id
_entity.type
_entity.pdbx_description
1 polymer ?
#
loop_
_entity_poly.entity_id
_entity_poly.type
_entity_poly.pdbx_seq_one_letter_code
_entity_poly.pdbx_strand_id
1 'polypeptide(L)'
;MSSIQAIAATIISLAAPGKKPKELIDAVREQHPGASKKDIVRAAFYALIEHKDGASDQAQHLQAFALGERGLDEGDAVVQKRPSKKGKRKAQKDDHRTAH
;
A
#
# COMPACT_ATOMS: atom_id res chain seq x y z
N MET A 1 2.31 26.15 5.77
CA MET A 1 2.86 24.79 5.70
C MET A 1 1.82 23.85 6.32
N SER A 2 1.38 22.82 5.61
CA SER A 2 0.47 21.81 6.17
C SER A 2 1.16 21.07 7.32
N SER A 3 0.42 20.63 8.35
CA SER A 3 0.99 19.87 9.49
C SER A 3 1.74 18.62 9.03
N ILE A 4 1.27 17.95 7.97
CA ILE A 4 1.91 16.77 7.38
C ILE A 4 3.24 17.12 6.70
N GLN A 5 3.33 18.27 6.02
CA GLN A 5 4.56 18.72 5.36
C GLN A 5 5.67 19.05 6.37
N ALA A 6 5.30 19.71 7.47
CA ALA A 6 6.24 20.02 8.54
C ALA A 6 6.79 18.75 9.20
N ILE A 7 5.92 17.77 9.47
CA ILE A 7 6.34 16.47 10.01
C ILE A 7 7.22 15.73 9.00
N ALA A 8 6.90 15.79 7.70
CA ALA A 8 7.68 15.16 6.64
C ALA A 8 9.11 15.71 6.56
N ALA A 9 9.26 17.04 6.59
CA ALA A 9 10.57 17.69 6.62
C ALA A 9 11.41 17.26 7.83
N THR A 10 10.78 17.16 9.01
CA THR A 10 11.44 16.64 10.22
C THR A 10 11.84 15.16 10.06
N ILE A 11 10.99 14.32 9.48
CA ILE A 11 11.31 12.90 9.23
C ILE A 11 12.52 12.78 8.31
N ILE A 12 12.59 13.56 7.23
CA ILE A 12 13.73 13.57 6.29
C ILE A 12 15.02 13.96 7.01
N SER A 13 14.97 14.98 7.87
CA SER A 13 16.14 15.43 8.61
C SER A 13 16.61 14.44 9.69
N LEU A 14 15.69 13.64 10.26
CA LEU A 14 15.99 12.70 11.34
C LEU A 14 16.31 11.28 10.86
N ALA A 15 15.91 10.94 9.64
CA ALA A 15 16.10 9.63 9.05
C ALA A 15 17.58 9.42 8.67
N ALA A 16 18.25 8.50 9.37
CA ALA A 16 19.61 8.08 9.09
C ALA A 16 19.69 6.55 8.95
N PRO A 17 20.61 6.01 8.14
CA PRO A 17 20.83 4.57 8.04
C PRO A 17 21.08 3.94 9.42
N GLY A 18 20.38 2.84 9.72
CA GLY A 18 20.54 2.11 10.99
C GLY A 18 19.70 2.62 12.17
N LYS A 19 18.96 3.73 12.05
CA LYS A 19 18.00 4.14 13.09
C LYS A 19 16.82 3.17 13.19
N LYS A 20 16.42 2.84 14.40
CA LYS A 20 15.23 2.00 14.63
C LYS A 20 13.95 2.82 14.39
N PRO A 21 12.89 2.20 13.84
CA PRO A 21 11.62 2.90 13.59
C PRO A 21 11.02 3.57 14.83
N LYS A 22 11.19 2.94 16.01
CA LYS A 22 10.70 3.49 17.28
C LYS A 22 11.42 4.78 17.67
N GLU A 23 12.75 4.79 17.58
CA GLU A 23 13.58 5.97 17.88
C GLU A 23 13.24 7.13 16.94
N LEU A 24 12.94 6.84 15.67
CA LEU A 24 12.52 7.86 14.71
C LEU A 24 11.14 8.45 15.09
N ILE A 25 10.17 7.62 15.47
CA ILE A 25 8.85 8.08 15.91
C ILE A 25 8.96 8.94 17.18
N ASP A 26 9.77 8.51 18.14
CA ASP A 26 9.95 9.24 19.40
C ASP A 26 10.63 10.59 19.14
N ALA A 27 11.70 10.64 18.32
CA ALA A 27 12.35 11.89 17.94
C ALA A 27 11.44 12.84 17.15
N VAL A 28 10.55 12.31 16.30
CA VAL A 28 9.54 13.14 15.60
C VAL A 28 8.52 13.71 16.58
N ARG A 29 8.11 12.94 17.59
CA ARG A 29 7.17 13.40 18.63
C ARG A 29 7.76 14.43 19.58
N GLU A 30 9.07 14.40 19.81
CA GLU A 30 9.76 15.45 20.56
C GLU A 30 9.60 16.82 19.87
N GLN A 31 9.66 16.86 18.54
CA GLN A 31 9.45 18.09 17.77
C GLN A 31 7.97 18.38 17.46
N HIS A 32 7.13 17.34 17.38
CA HIS A 32 5.71 17.42 17.06
C HIS A 32 4.87 16.65 18.11
N PRO A 33 4.65 17.20 19.31
CA PRO A 33 4.00 16.48 20.41
C PRO A 33 2.57 16.03 20.12
N GLY A 34 1.88 16.73 19.22
CA GLY A 34 0.52 16.41 18.77
C GLY A 34 0.45 15.38 17.64
N ALA A 35 1.58 14.94 17.08
CA ALA A 35 1.58 14.04 15.94
C ALA A 35 1.21 12.61 16.37
N SER A 36 0.07 12.13 15.85
CA SER A 36 -0.29 10.73 16.03
C SER A 36 0.66 9.82 15.23
N LYS A 37 0.76 8.54 15.62
CA LYS A 37 1.54 7.57 14.83
C LYS A 37 1.08 7.51 13.37
N LYS A 38 -0.23 7.68 13.12
CA LYS A 38 -0.80 7.70 11.77
C LYS A 38 -0.30 8.90 10.97
N ASP A 39 -0.22 10.07 11.59
CA ASP A 39 0.26 11.29 10.94
C ASP A 39 1.75 11.18 10.58
N ILE A 40 2.56 10.61 11.47
CA ILE A 40 3.99 10.38 11.25
C ILE A 40 4.20 9.41 10.07
N VAL A 41 3.47 8.29 10.04
CA VAL A 41 3.55 7.33 8.93
C VAL A 41 3.09 7.98 7.62
N ARG A 42 1.99 8.73 7.64
CA ARG A 42 1.47 9.44 6.46
C ARG A 42 2.46 10.48 5.95
N ALA A 43 3.13 11.21 6.85
CA ALA A 43 4.17 12.16 6.52
C ALA A 43 5.44 11.50 5.98
N ALA A 44 5.80 10.31 6.45
CA ALA A 44 6.90 9.53 5.89
C ALA A 44 6.61 9.10 4.44
N PHE A 45 5.38 8.65 4.14
CA PHE A 45 4.96 8.35 2.77
C PHE A 45 4.91 9.61 1.90
N TYR A 46 4.43 10.72 2.45
CA TYR A 46 4.44 12.00 1.76
C TYR A 46 5.87 12.41 1.38
N ALA A 47 6.82 12.36 2.33
CA ALA A 47 8.24 12.60 2.09
C ALA A 47 8.81 11.68 1.00
N LEU A 48 8.49 10.38 1.05
CA LEU A 48 8.95 9.42 0.04
C LEU A 48 8.46 9.76 -1.37
N ILE A 49 7.21 10.21 -1.51
CA ILE A 49 6.61 10.55 -2.81
C ILE A 49 7.13 11.89 -3.33
N GLU A 50 7.27 12.88 -2.45
CA GLU A 50 7.76 14.22 -2.82
C GLU A 50 9.26 14.20 -3.17
N HIS A 51 10.06 13.31 -2.59
CA HIS A 51 11.47 13.13 -2.95
C HIS A 51 11.70 12.30 -4.24
N LYS A 52 10.65 11.89 -4.98
CA LYS A 52 10.79 11.10 -6.21
C LYS A 52 11.26 11.87 -7.45
N ASP A 53 11.70 13.12 -7.30
CA ASP A 53 12.47 13.80 -8.35
C ASP A 53 13.93 13.31 -8.45
N GLY A 54 14.35 12.33 -7.64
CA GLY A 54 15.64 11.66 -7.81
C GLY A 54 15.59 10.21 -7.36
N ALA A 55 15.54 9.29 -8.32
CA ALA A 55 15.65 7.85 -8.07
C ALA A 55 16.98 7.55 -7.32
N SER A 56 16.87 7.26 -6.03
CA SER A 56 17.97 6.80 -5.17
C SER A 56 17.59 5.48 -4.52
N ASP A 57 18.57 4.63 -4.28
CA ASP A 57 18.48 3.31 -3.63
C ASP A 57 17.67 3.33 -2.33
N GLN A 58 17.63 4.47 -1.64
CA GLN A 58 16.83 4.71 -0.45
C GLN A 58 15.31 4.51 -0.68
N ALA A 59 14.79 4.88 -1.86
CA ALA A 59 13.38 4.69 -2.19
C ALA A 59 13.03 3.21 -2.38
N GLN A 60 13.96 2.41 -2.90
CA GLN A 60 13.80 0.96 -3.05
C GLN A 60 13.81 0.26 -1.68
N HIS A 61 14.68 0.69 -0.76
CA HIS A 61 14.70 0.17 0.61
C HIS A 61 13.40 0.49 1.37
N LEU A 62 12.87 1.71 1.22
CA LEU A 62 11.60 2.10 1.85
C LEU A 62 10.40 1.35 1.24
N GLN A 63 10.43 1.07 -0.06
CA GLN A 63 9.43 0.24 -0.72
C GLN A 63 9.47 -1.21 -0.22
N ALA A 64 10.66 -1.80 -0.08
CA ALA A 64 10.82 -3.16 0.46
C ALA A 64 10.32 -3.24 1.92
N PHE A 65 10.62 -2.21 2.72
CA PHE A 65 10.12 -2.10 4.09
C PHE A 65 8.59 -2.03 4.14
N ALA A 66 7.96 -1.20 3.29
CA ALA A 66 6.51 -1.08 3.25
C ALA A 66 5.80 -2.38 2.82
N LEU A 67 6.41 -3.17 1.93
CA LEU A 67 5.86 -4.45 1.49
C LEU A 67 6.01 -5.55 2.57
N GLY A 68 7.14 -5.57 3.30
CA GLY A 68 7.36 -6.50 4.40
C GLY A 68 6.39 -6.29 5.56
N GLU A 69 6.15 -5.04 5.94
CA GLU A 69 5.21 -4.70 7.02
C GLU A 69 3.73 -4.91 6.61
N ARG A 70 3.43 -4.90 5.31
CA ARG A 70 2.09 -5.24 4.78
C ARG A 70 1.79 -6.75 4.81
N GLY A 71 2.82 -7.59 5.01
CA GLY A 71 2.72 -9.05 4.98
C GLY A 71 2.58 -9.75 6.34
N LEU A 72 2.66 -9.03 7.47
CA LEU A 72 2.49 -9.59 8.82
C LEU A 72 1.05 -9.43 9.36
N ASP A 73 0.06 -9.53 8.47
CA ASP A 73 -1.32 -9.85 8.82
C ASP A 73 -1.73 -11.10 8.02
N GLU A 74 -1.23 -12.25 8.44
CA GLU A 74 -1.84 -13.53 8.08
C GLU A 74 -3.16 -13.61 8.86
N GLY A 75 -4.23 -13.12 8.23
CA GLY A 75 -5.50 -12.97 8.92
C GLY A 75 -6.75 -12.77 8.06
N ASP A 76 -6.74 -13.02 6.74
CA ASP A 76 -7.92 -13.57 6.04
C ASP A 76 -7.57 -14.05 4.61
N ALA A 77 -7.48 -15.36 4.46
CA ALA A 77 -7.44 -16.01 3.16
C ALA A 77 -8.84 -16.01 2.52
N VAL A 78 -9.22 -14.96 1.78
CA VAL A 78 -10.36 -15.04 0.85
C VAL A 78 -9.89 -15.39 -0.55
N VAL A 79 -9.76 -16.70 -0.74
CA VAL A 79 -10.12 -17.48 -1.93
C VAL A 79 -10.68 -16.66 -3.09
N GLN A 80 -9.85 -16.41 -4.12
CA GLN A 80 -10.35 -16.09 -5.46
C GLN A 80 -10.80 -17.38 -6.17
N LYS A 81 -12.02 -17.86 -5.88
CA LYS A 81 -12.70 -18.83 -6.74
C LYS A 81 -13.35 -18.07 -7.89
N ARG A 82 -12.71 -18.09 -9.07
CA ARG A 82 -13.34 -17.71 -10.34
C ARG A 82 -14.51 -18.66 -10.60
N PRO A 83 -15.76 -18.19 -10.77
CA PRO A 83 -16.81 -19.06 -11.30
C PRO A 83 -16.63 -19.21 -12.82
N SER A 84 -16.09 -20.34 -13.24
CA SER A 84 -16.14 -20.83 -14.61
C SER A 84 -17.60 -21.11 -15.00
N LYS A 85 -18.27 -20.16 -15.67
CA LYS A 85 -19.62 -20.38 -16.22
C LYS A 85 -19.51 -21.16 -17.53
N LYS A 86 -19.45 -22.50 -17.39
CA LYS A 86 -19.58 -23.47 -18.48
C LYS A 86 -21.05 -23.50 -18.92
N GLY A 87 -21.40 -22.59 -19.84
CA GLY A 87 -22.71 -22.53 -20.50
C GLY A 87 -22.90 -23.72 -21.44
N LYS A 88 -23.61 -24.72 -20.94
CA LYS A 88 -23.97 -25.97 -21.58
C LYS A 88 -24.85 -25.68 -22.81
N ARG A 89 -24.33 -25.93 -24.01
CA ARG A 89 -25.10 -26.06 -25.25
C ARG A 89 -26.23 -27.07 -25.00
N LYS A 90 -27.49 -26.63 -25.04
CA LYS A 90 -28.65 -27.51 -25.07
C LYS A 90 -29.35 -27.28 -26.40
N ALA A 91 -29.42 -28.38 -27.15
CA ALA A 91 -30.01 -28.50 -28.46
C ALA A 91 -31.44 -27.94 -28.51
N GLN A 92 -31.72 -27.13 -29.51
CA GLN A 92 -33.09 -26.94 -29.98
C GLN A 92 -33.13 -27.56 -31.38
N LYS A 93 -33.89 -28.65 -31.44
CA LYS A 93 -34.12 -29.51 -32.59
C LYS A 93 -34.71 -28.70 -33.74
N ASP A 94 -34.15 -28.95 -34.92
CA ASP A 94 -34.78 -28.74 -36.21
C ASP A 94 -36.15 -29.43 -36.25
N ASP A 95 -37.22 -28.66 -36.41
CA ASP A 95 -38.49 -29.14 -36.95
C ASP A 95 -38.77 -28.32 -38.22
N HIS A 96 -38.34 -28.86 -39.35
CA HIS A 96 -38.81 -28.48 -40.68
C HIS A 96 -39.02 -29.75 -41.51
N ARG A 97 -40.23 -29.80 -42.12
CA ARG A 97 -40.79 -30.75 -43.11
C ARG A 97 -41.60 -31.89 -42.45
N THR A 98 -42.84 -32.20 -42.85
CA THR A 98 -43.70 -31.85 -44.01
C THR A 98 -45.07 -32.52 -43.78
N ALA A 99 -46.17 -31.91 -44.25
CA ALA A 99 -47.36 -32.53 -44.89
C ALA A 99 -48.66 -31.78 -44.53
N HIS A 100 -49.23 -31.02 -45.46
CA HIS A 100 -50.39 -31.46 -46.26
C HIS A 100 -50.61 -30.52 -47.47
#